data_AF-A0A392N189-F1
#
_entry.id   AF-A0A392N189-F1
#
_cell.length_a   1.000
_cell.length_b   1.000
_cell.length_c   1.000
_cell.angle_alpha   90.00
_cell.angle_beta   90.00
_cell.angle_gamma   90.00
#
_symmetry.space_group_name_H-M   'P 1'
#
loop_
_entity.id
_entity.type
_entity.pdbx_description
1 polymer ?
#
loop_
_entity_poly.entity_id
_entity_poly.type
_entity_poly.pdbx_seq_one_letter_code
_entity_poly.pdbx_strand_id
1 'polypeptide(L)'
;MAVTISNTTQFSNIDEINSEKASWNLKATVIRLWNVNDFNRMNSPFSNEMVLQDMDRNRIHATVKKTLIYKFKDQLIEGKTYSFQNLSVSINGGAYRTTHHPYKLNFQYSSVVKRIPNLAVDLSPFDFVPIANVVSGVYDTDYLLDVIGVLTGVGTEREITNSNGTTTKLNVIALEQDGHKLQCSLFGPYVDELNTFL
;
A
#
# COMPACT_ATOMS: atom_id res chain seq x y z
N MET A 1 -18.82 -37.75 -27.60
CA MET A 1 -19.09 -36.62 -26.69
C MET A 1 -17.76 -36.05 -26.26
N ALA A 2 -17.42 -34.83 -26.68
CA ALA A 2 -16.24 -34.14 -26.17
C ALA A 2 -16.59 -33.53 -24.82
N VAL A 3 -15.88 -33.92 -23.77
CA VAL A 3 -16.00 -33.30 -22.44
C VAL A 3 -15.33 -31.93 -22.53
N THR A 4 -16.13 -30.88 -22.64
CA THR A 4 -15.66 -29.51 -22.52
C THR A 4 -15.34 -29.28 -21.04
N ILE A 5 -14.09 -29.50 -20.63
CA ILE A 5 -13.61 -29.07 -19.32
C ILE A 5 -13.59 -27.53 -19.37
N SER A 6 -14.63 -26.90 -18.85
CA SER A 6 -14.57 -25.49 -18.51
C SER A 6 -13.51 -25.33 -17.43
N ASN A 7 -12.30 -24.93 -17.79
CA ASN A 7 -11.27 -24.50 -16.84
C ASN A 7 -11.76 -23.23 -16.15
N THR A 8 -12.61 -23.39 -15.14
CA THR A 8 -13.03 -22.29 -14.29
C THR A 8 -11.82 -21.89 -13.47
N THR A 9 -11.25 -20.71 -13.73
CA THR A 9 -10.15 -20.17 -12.93
C THR A 9 -10.58 -20.10 -11.48
N GLN A 10 -9.97 -20.93 -10.63
CA GLN A 10 -10.19 -20.89 -9.19
C GLN A 10 -9.49 -19.66 -8.62
N PHE A 11 -10.21 -18.93 -7.77
CA PHE A 11 -9.71 -17.80 -7.00
C PHE A 11 -9.65 -18.20 -5.53
N SER A 12 -8.57 -17.81 -4.86
CA SER A 12 -8.38 -18.00 -3.42
C SER A 12 -8.57 -16.66 -2.69
N ASN A 13 -8.94 -16.77 -1.42
CA ASN A 13 -8.86 -15.66 -0.47
C ASN A 13 -7.40 -15.35 -0.12
N ILE A 14 -7.16 -14.19 0.49
CA ILE A 14 -5.80 -13.76 0.83
C ILE A 14 -5.19 -14.61 1.94
N ASP A 15 -5.98 -15.03 2.92
CA ASP A 15 -5.54 -15.86 4.06
C ASP A 15 -5.02 -17.25 3.64
N GLU A 16 -5.50 -17.78 2.52
CA GLU A 16 -5.02 -19.01 1.93
C GLU A 16 -3.61 -18.88 1.33
N ILE A 17 -3.14 -17.67 1.03
CA ILE A 17 -1.92 -17.43 0.26
C ILE A 17 -0.69 -17.87 1.05
N ASN A 18 0.04 -18.83 0.47
CA ASN A 18 1.24 -19.40 1.05
C ASN A 18 2.30 -19.76 -0.01
N SER A 19 3.44 -20.31 0.42
CA SER A 19 4.56 -20.68 -0.46
C SER A 19 4.42 -22.02 -1.20
N GLU A 20 3.35 -22.78 -1.00
CA GLU A 20 3.19 -24.13 -1.58
C GLU A 20 2.80 -24.10 -3.06
N LYS A 21 2.13 -23.02 -3.51
CA LYS A 21 1.72 -22.83 -4.91
C LYS A 21 2.66 -21.86 -5.61
N ALA A 22 3.01 -22.19 -6.86
CA ALA A 22 3.85 -21.33 -7.71
C ALA A 22 3.15 -20.01 -8.10
N SER A 23 1.82 -20.04 -8.21
CA SER A 23 1.04 -18.87 -8.60
C SER A 23 -0.34 -18.84 -7.95
N TRP A 24 -0.83 -17.63 -7.69
CA TRP A 24 -2.10 -17.35 -7.04
C TRP A 24 -3.00 -16.50 -7.93
N ASN A 25 -4.30 -16.78 -7.83
CA ASN A 25 -5.37 -15.97 -8.41
C ASN A 25 -6.26 -15.51 -7.26
N LEU A 26 -6.59 -14.22 -7.21
CA LEU A 26 -7.47 -13.65 -6.18
C LEU A 26 -8.37 -12.57 -6.76
N LYS A 27 -9.42 -12.23 -6.04
CA LYS A 27 -10.23 -11.03 -6.28
C LYS A 27 -10.01 -10.08 -5.12
N ALA A 28 -9.62 -8.85 -5.42
CA ALA A 28 -9.32 -7.87 -4.39
C ALA A 28 -9.52 -6.43 -4.87
N THR A 29 -9.75 -5.54 -3.92
CA THR A 29 -9.75 -4.09 -4.09
C THR A 29 -8.36 -3.55 -3.84
N VAL A 30 -7.90 -2.63 -4.71
CA VAL A 30 -6.67 -1.88 -4.49
C VAL A 30 -6.98 -0.76 -3.49
N ILE A 31 -6.62 -0.92 -2.22
CA ILE A 31 -6.95 0.07 -1.18
C ILE A 31 -5.89 1.18 -1.05
N ARG A 32 -4.67 0.91 -1.50
CA ARG A 32 -3.56 1.86 -1.61
C ARG A 32 -2.74 1.55 -2.86
N LEU A 33 -2.32 2.58 -3.58
CA LEU A 33 -1.46 2.47 -4.76
C LEU A 33 -0.44 3.61 -4.80
N TRP A 34 0.84 3.29 -4.81
CA TRP A 34 1.90 4.32 -4.85
C TRP A 34 3.10 3.89 -5.69
N ASN A 35 3.87 4.88 -6.12
CA ASN A 35 5.13 4.67 -6.83
C ASN A 35 6.29 4.80 -5.85
N VAL A 36 7.21 3.85 -5.88
CA VAL A 36 8.50 3.97 -5.19
C VAL A 36 9.49 4.59 -6.17
N ASN A 37 10.08 5.72 -5.79
CA ASN A 37 11.04 6.42 -6.62
C ASN A 37 12.33 5.61 -6.81
N ASP A 38 12.92 5.67 -8.00
CA ASP A 38 14.25 5.13 -8.25
C ASP A 38 15.30 6.17 -7.88
N PHE A 39 16.03 5.92 -6.78
CA PHE A 39 17.08 6.80 -6.27
C PHE A 39 18.20 7.07 -7.29
N ASN A 40 18.39 6.19 -8.27
CA ASN A 40 19.40 6.35 -9.30
C ASN A 40 18.85 6.97 -10.60
N ARG A 41 17.52 6.96 -10.80
CA ARG A 41 16.87 7.41 -12.05
C ARG A 41 15.52 8.08 -11.79
N MET A 42 15.54 9.39 -11.57
CA MET A 42 14.35 10.18 -11.21
C MET A 42 13.19 10.12 -12.23
N ASN A 43 13.44 9.75 -13.49
CA ASN A 43 12.43 9.78 -14.55
C ASN A 43 11.53 8.53 -14.62
N SER A 44 11.75 7.51 -13.79
CA SER A 44 10.92 6.30 -13.80
C SER A 44 10.91 5.59 -12.46
N PRO A 45 9.72 5.25 -11.91
CA PRO A 45 9.62 4.57 -10.62
C PRO A 45 10.38 3.22 -10.60
N PHE A 46 10.89 2.86 -9.44
CA PHE A 46 11.55 1.58 -9.18
C PHE A 46 10.53 0.44 -9.07
N SER A 47 9.38 0.72 -8.48
CA SER A 47 8.25 -0.18 -8.41
C SER A 47 6.96 0.61 -8.27
N ASN A 48 5.86 -0.03 -8.64
CA ASN A 48 4.53 0.41 -8.26
C ASN A 48 4.01 -0.59 -7.21
N GLU A 49 3.81 -0.09 -6.00
CA GLU A 49 3.44 -0.87 -4.82
C GLU A 49 1.97 -0.64 -4.50
N MET A 50 1.33 -1.64 -3.93
CA MET A 50 -0.08 -1.56 -3.55
C MET A 50 -0.41 -2.44 -2.36
N VAL A 51 -1.52 -2.09 -1.69
CA VAL A 51 -2.18 -2.97 -0.73
C VAL A 51 -3.47 -3.46 -1.35
N LEU A 52 -3.64 -4.78 -1.37
CA LEU A 52 -4.84 -5.46 -1.84
C LEU A 52 -5.66 -5.92 -0.64
N GLN A 53 -6.97 -5.78 -0.74
CA GLN A 53 -7.91 -6.25 0.27
C GLN A 53 -9.00 -7.13 -0.37
N ASP A 54 -9.22 -8.32 0.17
CA ASP A 54 -10.29 -9.22 -0.27
C ASP A 54 -11.63 -8.89 0.42
N MET A 55 -12.65 -9.70 0.13
CA MET A 55 -14.00 -9.52 0.69
C MET A 55 -14.06 -9.80 2.20
N ASP A 56 -13.14 -10.59 2.73
CA ASP A 56 -13.05 -10.98 4.13
C ASP A 56 -12.16 -10.02 4.94
N ARG A 57 -11.80 -8.87 4.34
CA ARG A 57 -10.96 -7.81 4.92
C ARG A 57 -9.50 -8.22 5.15
N ASN A 58 -9.06 -9.34 4.61
CA ASN A 58 -7.65 -9.71 4.67
C ASN A 58 -6.86 -8.80 3.72
N ARG A 59 -5.69 -8.35 4.18
CA ARG A 59 -4.82 -7.44 3.42
C ARG A 59 -3.52 -8.13 3.05
N ILE A 60 -3.07 -7.92 1.83
CA ILE A 60 -1.76 -8.37 1.36
C ILE A 60 -1.07 -7.29 0.54
N HIS A 61 0.23 -7.14 0.76
CA HIS A 61 1.08 -6.30 -0.06
C HIS A 61 1.29 -6.91 -1.45
N ALA A 62 1.29 -6.09 -2.51
CA ALA A 62 1.63 -6.52 -3.85
C ALA A 62 2.54 -5.53 -4.58
N THR A 63 3.46 -6.05 -5.38
CA THR A 63 4.49 -5.26 -6.08
C THR A 63 4.46 -5.49 -7.59
N VAL A 64 4.47 -4.41 -8.35
CA VAL A 64 4.81 -4.37 -9.78
C VAL A 64 6.24 -3.84 -9.92
N LYS A 65 7.18 -4.70 -10.29
CA LYS A 65 8.59 -4.32 -10.51
C LYS A 65 8.72 -3.37 -11.71
N LYS A 66 9.75 -2.52 -11.71
CA LYS A 66 10.09 -1.57 -12.79
C LYS A 66 9.86 -2.11 -14.20
N THR A 67 10.34 -3.32 -14.46
CA THR A 67 10.29 -3.98 -15.77
C THR A 67 8.87 -4.29 -16.25
N LEU A 68 7.86 -4.23 -15.38
CA LEU A 68 6.47 -4.56 -15.69
C LEU A 68 5.52 -3.38 -15.51
N ILE A 69 5.98 -2.24 -14.99
CA ILE A 69 5.13 -1.06 -14.73
C ILE A 69 4.39 -0.63 -16.00
N TYR A 70 5.10 -0.60 -17.14
CA TYR A 70 4.51 -0.20 -18.43
C TYR A 70 3.27 -1.03 -18.83
N LYS A 71 3.17 -2.28 -18.35
CA LYS A 71 2.07 -3.19 -18.68
C LYS A 71 0.82 -2.94 -17.83
N PHE A 72 0.99 -2.51 -16.58
CA PHE A 72 -0.08 -2.47 -15.59
C PHE A 72 -0.47 -1.07 -15.10
N LYS A 73 0.40 -0.07 -15.28
CA LYS A 73 0.23 1.29 -14.75
C LYS A 73 -1.12 1.94 -15.10
N ASP A 74 -1.63 1.70 -16.30
CA ASP A 74 -2.85 2.34 -16.80
C ASP A 74 -4.11 1.51 -16.45
N GLN A 75 -3.95 0.31 -15.87
CA GLN A 75 -5.06 -0.59 -15.52
C GLN A 75 -5.45 -0.48 -14.04
N LEU A 76 -4.47 -0.25 -13.17
CA LEU A 76 -4.62 -0.27 -11.71
C LEU A 76 -4.99 1.11 -11.20
N ILE A 77 -6.11 1.19 -10.48
CA ILE A 77 -6.66 2.42 -9.94
C ILE A 77 -7.02 2.15 -8.49
N GLU A 78 -6.57 3.01 -7.57
CA GLU A 78 -6.94 2.95 -6.16
C GLU A 78 -8.48 3.03 -5.98
N GLY A 79 -9.00 2.28 -5.02
CA GLY A 79 -10.43 2.15 -4.73
C GLY A 79 -11.22 1.30 -5.73
N LYS A 80 -10.56 0.65 -6.71
CA LYS A 80 -11.22 -0.24 -7.68
C LYS A 80 -10.90 -1.71 -7.41
N THR A 81 -11.84 -2.56 -7.83
CA THR A 81 -11.80 -4.01 -7.61
C THR A 81 -11.44 -4.76 -8.89
N TYR A 82 -10.61 -5.79 -8.74
CA TYR A 82 -10.08 -6.57 -9.86
C TYR A 82 -10.03 -8.06 -9.53
N SER A 83 -10.04 -8.89 -10.57
CA SER A 83 -9.48 -10.23 -10.51
C SER A 83 -8.02 -10.17 -10.94
N PHE A 84 -7.14 -10.72 -10.12
CA PHE A 84 -5.73 -10.90 -10.40
C PHE A 84 -5.44 -12.38 -10.64
N GLN A 85 -4.62 -12.68 -11.63
CA GLN A 85 -4.24 -14.05 -11.95
C GLN A 85 -2.73 -14.16 -12.19
N ASN A 86 -2.19 -15.34 -11.95
CA ASN A 86 -0.78 -15.68 -12.12
C ASN A 86 0.17 -14.74 -11.34
N LEU A 87 -0.12 -14.46 -10.08
CA LEU A 87 0.78 -13.73 -9.19
C LEU A 87 1.69 -14.70 -8.45
N SER A 88 2.99 -14.42 -8.36
CA SER A 88 3.89 -15.20 -7.50
C SER A 88 3.92 -14.64 -6.08
N VAL A 89 4.41 -15.44 -5.14
CA VAL A 89 4.60 -15.05 -3.74
C VAL A 89 6.07 -14.96 -3.38
N SER A 90 6.38 -14.07 -2.45
CA SER A 90 7.67 -14.00 -1.76
C SER A 90 7.44 -13.67 -0.30
N ILE A 91 8.42 -13.95 0.57
CA ILE A 91 8.34 -13.57 1.99
C ILE A 91 8.20 -12.05 2.11
N ASN A 92 7.30 -11.62 3.00
CA ASN A 92 7.11 -10.22 3.37
C ASN A 92 8.04 -9.87 4.55
N GLY A 93 9.30 -9.56 4.21
CA GLY A 93 10.33 -9.17 5.17
C GLY A 93 10.77 -7.71 5.03
N GLY A 94 11.58 -7.25 5.98
CA GLY A 94 12.11 -5.89 6.05
C GLY A 94 11.24 -4.94 6.88
N ALA A 95 11.69 -3.69 6.98
CA ALA A 95 10.95 -2.61 7.63
C ALA A 95 9.85 -2.04 6.71
N TYR A 96 8.95 -1.24 7.29
CA TYR A 96 7.87 -0.53 6.60
C TYR A 96 6.87 -1.44 5.87
N ARG A 97 6.59 -2.62 6.42
CA ARG A 97 5.59 -3.55 5.91
C ARG A 97 4.19 -2.95 6.08
N THR A 98 3.40 -3.02 5.02
CA THR A 98 2.04 -2.45 5.01
C THR A 98 0.97 -3.39 5.53
N THR A 99 1.31 -4.66 5.75
CA THR A 99 0.38 -5.73 6.16
C THR A 99 1.10 -6.76 7.01
N HIS A 100 0.41 -7.36 7.98
CA HIS A 100 0.93 -8.47 8.79
C HIS A 100 1.02 -9.82 8.06
N HIS A 101 0.49 -9.91 6.84
CA HIS A 101 0.58 -11.13 6.05
C HIS A 101 2.04 -11.56 5.83
N PRO A 102 2.41 -12.83 6.09
CA PRO A 102 3.82 -13.30 6.03
C PRO A 102 4.39 -13.34 4.61
N TYR A 103 3.53 -13.28 3.60
CA TYR A 103 3.89 -13.23 2.18
C TYR A 103 3.40 -11.94 1.53
N LYS A 104 4.05 -11.58 0.42
CA LYS A 104 3.62 -10.53 -0.50
C LYS A 104 3.52 -11.06 -1.92
N LEU A 105 2.67 -10.45 -2.72
CA LEU A 105 2.43 -10.83 -4.11
C LEU A 105 3.36 -10.07 -5.06
N ASN A 106 3.77 -10.75 -6.12
CA ASN A 106 4.60 -10.18 -7.17
C ASN A 106 3.91 -10.36 -8.52
N PHE A 107 3.78 -9.26 -9.25
CA PHE A 107 3.32 -9.32 -10.63
C PHE A 107 4.40 -9.95 -11.51
N GLN A 108 3.95 -10.77 -12.44
CA GLN A 108 4.75 -11.47 -13.44
C GLN A 108 4.36 -10.98 -14.83
N TYR A 109 5.19 -11.30 -15.82
CA TYR A 109 4.83 -11.04 -17.21
C TYR A 109 3.56 -11.81 -17.63
N SER A 110 3.32 -13.01 -17.08
CA SER A 110 2.12 -13.81 -17.31
C SER A 110 0.89 -13.34 -16.52
N SER A 111 1.02 -12.35 -15.63
CA SER A 111 -0.10 -11.89 -14.82
C SER A 111 -1.18 -11.22 -15.65
N VAL A 112 -2.42 -11.48 -15.25
CA VAL A 112 -3.63 -10.95 -15.88
C VAL A 112 -4.42 -10.17 -14.84
N VAL A 113 -4.81 -8.95 -15.20
CA VAL A 113 -5.65 -8.07 -14.39
C VAL A 113 -6.95 -7.83 -15.16
N LYS A 114 -8.09 -8.03 -14.52
CA LYS A 114 -9.39 -7.69 -15.09
C LYS A 114 -10.22 -6.92 -14.08
N ARG A 115 -10.69 -5.74 -14.46
CA ARG A 115 -11.54 -4.91 -13.61
C ARG A 115 -12.89 -5.59 -13.40
N ILE A 116 -13.34 -5.63 -12.15
CA ILE A 116 -14.66 -6.14 -11.77
C ILE A 116 -15.53 -4.91 -11.47
N PRO A 117 -16.45 -4.51 -12.36
CA PRO A 117 -17.35 -3.40 -12.10
C PRO A 117 -18.35 -3.77 -10.99
N ASN A 118 -18.83 -2.76 -10.26
CA ASN A 118 -19.96 -2.86 -9.34
C ASN A 118 -19.80 -3.80 -8.14
N LEU A 119 -18.58 -4.24 -7.80
CA LEU A 119 -18.33 -4.84 -6.49
C LEU A 119 -18.16 -3.70 -5.48
N ALA A 120 -19.26 -3.36 -4.80
CA ALA A 120 -19.26 -2.42 -3.69
C ALA A 120 -18.61 -3.11 -2.48
N VAL A 121 -17.39 -2.69 -2.19
CA VAL A 121 -16.64 -3.14 -1.03
C VAL A 121 -16.69 -1.98 -0.04
N ASP A 122 -17.66 -2.01 0.88
CA ASP A 122 -17.81 -0.98 1.91
C ASP A 122 -16.78 -1.19 3.00
N LEU A 123 -15.53 -0.84 2.68
CA LEU A 123 -14.39 -1.05 3.57
C LEU A 123 -13.63 0.27 3.68
N SER A 124 -13.55 0.79 4.90
CA SER A 124 -12.56 1.82 5.25
C SER A 124 -11.19 1.31 4.78
N PRO A 125 -10.44 2.09 3.98
CA PRO A 125 -9.09 1.71 3.59
C PRO A 125 -8.09 1.85 4.73
N PHE A 126 -8.52 2.44 5.86
CA PHE A 126 -7.72 2.66 7.05
C PHE A 126 -8.02 1.63 8.13
N ASP A 127 -6.98 1.22 8.85
CA ASP A 127 -7.05 0.44 10.09
C ASP A 127 -6.39 1.25 11.22
N PHE A 128 -7.18 2.13 11.84
CA PHE A 128 -6.65 3.15 12.75
C PHE A 128 -6.17 2.56 14.07
N VAL A 129 -4.94 2.91 14.44
CA VAL A 129 -4.35 2.64 15.75
C VAL A 129 -4.53 3.87 16.64
N PRO A 130 -5.01 3.72 17.89
CA PRO A 130 -5.10 4.83 18.83
C PRO A 130 -3.74 5.49 19.08
N ILE A 131 -3.69 6.82 19.12
CA ILE A 131 -2.46 7.56 19.39
C ILE A 131 -1.81 7.11 20.72
N ALA A 132 -2.61 6.79 21.74
CA ALA A 132 -2.15 6.26 23.02
C ALA A 132 -1.22 5.04 22.86
N ASN A 133 -1.53 4.14 21.93
CA ASN A 133 -0.74 2.93 21.68
C ASN A 133 0.59 3.29 21.01
N VAL A 134 0.58 4.24 20.08
CA VAL A 134 1.80 4.69 19.38
C VAL A 134 2.77 5.34 20.37
N VAL A 135 2.29 6.26 21.21
CA VAL A 135 3.16 6.98 22.17
C VAL A 135 3.67 6.09 23.31
N SER A 136 2.98 5.00 23.61
CA SER A 136 3.43 4.02 24.61
C SER A 136 4.67 3.22 24.18
N GLY A 137 5.00 3.21 22.88
CA GLY A 137 6.17 2.51 22.34
C GLY A 137 6.02 0.98 22.24
N VAL A 138 4.82 0.45 22.41
CA VAL A 138 4.55 -1.01 22.40
C VAL A 138 4.29 -1.57 20.98
N TYR A 139 4.52 -0.77 19.94
CA TYR A 139 4.22 -1.17 18.56
C TYR A 139 5.45 -1.68 17.81
N ASP A 140 5.22 -2.61 16.88
CA ASP A 140 6.26 -3.13 16.00
C ASP A 140 6.56 -2.08 14.91
N THR A 141 7.75 -1.47 15.01
CA THR A 141 8.21 -0.42 14.09
C THR A 141 8.49 -0.93 12.68
N ASP A 142 8.48 -2.25 12.46
CA ASP A 142 8.60 -2.82 11.12
C ASP A 142 7.31 -2.69 10.31
N TYR A 143 6.16 -2.37 10.93
CA TYR A 143 4.88 -2.21 10.26
C TYR A 143 4.45 -0.75 10.18
N LEU A 144 3.88 -0.36 9.04
CA LEU A 144 3.20 0.93 8.90
C LEU A 144 1.84 0.89 9.62
N LEU A 145 1.41 2.04 10.10
CA LEU A 145 0.21 2.21 10.91
C LEU A 145 -0.62 3.38 10.37
N ASP A 146 -1.94 3.26 10.49
CA ASP A 146 -2.86 4.37 10.22
C ASP A 146 -3.19 5.05 11.56
N VAL A 147 -3.12 6.38 11.61
CA VAL A 147 -3.51 7.18 12.78
C VAL A 147 -4.47 8.27 12.38
N ILE A 148 -5.35 8.65 13.30
CA ILE A 148 -6.27 9.77 13.13
C ILE A 148 -6.32 10.57 14.43
N GLY A 149 -6.40 11.88 14.30
CA GLY A 149 -6.48 12.78 15.44
C GLY A 149 -6.82 14.20 15.02
N VAL A 150 -7.18 15.03 15.98
CA VAL A 150 -7.43 16.47 15.79
C VAL A 150 -6.10 17.16 15.55
N LEU A 151 -6.01 17.97 14.49
CA LEU A 151 -4.85 18.83 14.27
C LEU A 151 -4.84 19.93 15.34
N THR A 152 -3.88 19.87 16.26
CA THR A 152 -3.76 20.80 17.41
C THR A 152 -2.56 21.72 17.31
N GLY A 153 -1.66 21.48 16.36
CA GLY A 153 -0.50 22.32 16.15
C GLY A 153 0.11 22.13 14.76
N VAL A 154 0.61 23.22 14.21
CA VAL A 154 1.37 23.25 12.96
C VAL A 154 2.68 23.96 13.25
N GLY A 155 3.78 23.31 12.90
CA GLY A 155 5.12 23.86 13.06
C GLY A 155 5.45 24.89 11.99
N THR A 156 6.69 25.39 12.06
CA THR A 156 7.25 26.24 11.01
C THR A 156 7.82 25.37 9.91
N GLU A 157 7.45 25.65 8.65
CA GLU A 157 8.07 25.05 7.47
C GLU A 157 9.58 25.33 7.46
N ARG A 158 10.36 24.30 7.13
CA ARG A 158 11.81 24.33 7.04
C ARG A 158 12.25 23.59 5.80
N GLU A 159 13.47 23.86 5.37
CA GLU A 159 14.15 23.07 4.35
C GLU A 159 15.23 22.20 4.99
N ILE A 160 15.31 20.94 4.56
CA ILE A 160 16.38 20.01 4.93
C ILE A 160 17.18 19.62 3.71
N THR A 161 18.51 19.60 3.82
CA THR A 161 19.40 19.11 2.76
C THR A 161 19.71 17.64 3.01
N ASN A 162 19.33 16.79 2.06
CA ASN A 162 19.60 15.36 2.06
C ASN A 162 21.09 15.09 1.80
N SER A 163 21.54 13.87 2.13
CA SER A 163 22.93 13.44 1.93
C SER A 163 23.41 13.48 0.48
N ASN A 164 22.48 13.42 -0.48
CA ASN A 164 22.75 13.56 -1.92
C ASN A 164 22.76 15.01 -2.41
N GLY A 165 22.67 16.00 -1.51
CA GLY A 165 22.66 17.43 -1.82
C GLY A 165 21.30 17.99 -2.27
N THR A 166 20.25 17.17 -2.38
CA THR A 166 18.91 17.69 -2.70
C THR A 166 18.25 18.28 -1.46
N THR A 167 17.47 19.35 -1.64
CA THR A 167 16.70 19.95 -0.55
C THR A 167 15.26 19.44 -0.57
N THR A 168 14.64 19.28 0.59
CA THR A 168 13.24 18.88 0.74
C THR A 168 12.58 19.69 1.85
N LYS A 169 11.33 20.11 1.63
CA LYS A 169 10.53 20.79 2.65
C LYS A 169 10.20 19.84 3.79
N LEU A 170 10.13 20.38 5.01
CA LEU A 170 9.72 19.69 6.21
C LEU A 170 8.81 20.59 7.03
N ASN A 171 7.71 20.05 7.52
CA ASN A 171 6.93 20.68 8.58
C ASN A 171 6.49 19.60 9.58
N VAL A 172 6.32 19.96 10.85
CA VAL A 172 5.87 19.04 11.90
C VAL A 172 4.48 19.45 12.34
N ILE A 173 3.53 18.53 12.29
CA ILE A 173 2.18 18.73 12.84
C ILE A 173 2.03 17.99 14.16
N ALA A 174 1.09 18.45 14.99
CA ALA A 174 0.68 17.78 16.21
C ALA A 174 -0.77 17.30 16.06
N LEU A 175 -0.97 16.00 16.23
CA LEU A 175 -2.27 15.34 16.28
C LEU A 175 -2.62 15.01 17.73
N GLU A 176 -3.87 15.21 18.13
CA GLU A 176 -4.38 14.81 19.44
C GLU A 176 -5.55 13.83 19.30
N GLN A 177 -5.55 12.80 20.15
CA GLN A 177 -6.68 11.90 20.34
C GLN A 177 -6.76 11.53 21.82
N ASP A 178 -7.91 11.77 22.45
CA ASP A 178 -8.19 11.39 23.85
C ASP A 178 -7.10 11.83 24.84
N GLY A 179 -6.62 13.08 24.71
CA GLY A 179 -5.56 13.65 25.56
C GLY A 179 -4.13 13.20 25.24
N HIS A 180 -3.95 12.28 24.30
CA HIS A 180 -2.63 11.85 23.84
C HIS A 180 -2.21 12.61 22.59
N LYS A 181 -0.94 13.01 22.51
CA LYS A 181 -0.40 13.82 21.41
C LYS A 181 0.67 13.08 20.63
N LEU A 182 0.56 13.14 19.29
CA LEU A 182 1.53 12.59 18.35
C LEU A 182 2.08 13.71 17.47
N GLN A 183 3.40 13.79 17.33
CA GLN A 183 4.04 14.66 16.36
C GLN A 183 4.34 13.90 15.07
N CYS A 184 3.93 14.44 13.93
CA CYS A 184 4.15 13.84 12.61
C CYS A 184 4.96 14.80 11.74
N SER A 185 6.09 14.31 11.22
CA SER A 185 6.89 15.06 10.25
C SER A 185 6.34 14.83 8.84
N LEU A 186 5.92 15.89 8.17
CA LEU A 186 5.54 15.92 6.77
C LEU A 186 6.73 16.38 5.93
N PHE A 187 6.88 15.78 4.75
CA PHE A 187 7.99 16.06 3.84
C PHE A 187 7.51 16.39 2.43
N GLY A 188 8.24 17.26 1.75
CA GLY A 188 8.06 17.56 0.33
C GLY A 188 6.62 17.99 0.01
N PRO A 189 5.94 17.36 -0.96
CA PRO A 189 4.58 17.73 -1.38
C PRO A 189 3.55 17.75 -0.24
N TYR A 190 3.72 16.91 0.80
CA TYR A 190 2.80 16.90 1.93
C TYR A 190 2.82 18.20 2.75
N VAL A 191 3.92 18.95 2.69
CA VAL A 191 3.98 20.29 3.30
C VAL A 191 3.14 21.28 2.49
N ASP A 192 3.19 21.18 1.15
CA ASP A 192 2.39 22.03 0.27
C ASP A 192 0.88 21.72 0.40
N GLU A 193 0.53 20.43 0.54
CA GLU A 193 -0.84 19.99 0.82
C GLU A 193 -1.35 20.52 2.18
N LEU A 194 -0.52 20.44 3.23
CA LEU A 194 -0.85 21.03 4.53
C LEU A 194 -1.11 22.54 4.41
N ASN A 195 -0.24 23.28 3.73
CA ASN A 195 -0.39 24.72 3.56
C ASN A 195 -1.66 25.09 2.75
N THR A 196 -2.11 24.22 1.86
CA THR A 196 -3.35 24.39 1.09
C THR A 196 -4.59 24.12 1.94
N PHE A 197 -4.47 23.23 2.92
CA PHE A 197 -5.56 22.86 3.83
C PHE A 197 -5.85 23.94 4.89
N LEU A 198 -4.83 24.67 5.35
CA LEU A 198 -4.91 25.73 6.35
C LEU A 198 -5.49 27.04 5.80
#